data_AF-A0AAD2D915-F1
#
_entry.id   AF-A0AAD2D915-F1
#
_cell.length_a   1.000
_cell.length_b   1.000
_cell.length_c   1.000
_cell.angle_alpha   90.00
_cell.angle_beta   90.00
_cell.angle_gamma   90.00
#
_symmetry.space_group_name_H-M   'P 1'
#
loop_
_entity.id
_entity.type
_entity.pdbx_description
1 polymer ?
#
loop_
_entity_poly.entity_id
_entity_poly.type
_entity_poly.pdbx_seq_one_letter_code
_entity_poly.pdbx_strand_id
1 'polypeptide(L)'
;MSGEEENNSITSDQHPDAGIFKNNHDLIGVTGIIEAQKYEIEKKKLQLRMENENYLRAHPEINTLISLFVRKVLDERPDHILEFAGSFFDRAELKEIVENTIEKDKEEKKRNTYLNDLMEGKSGTD
;
A
#
# COMPACT_ATOMS: atom_id res chain seq x y z
N MET A 1 11.55 36.68 40.97
CA MET A 1 11.38 37.79 40.01
C MET A 1 12.47 37.60 38.96
N SER A 2 12.14 36.91 37.85
CA SER A 2 11.60 37.50 36.59
C SER A 2 12.73 38.17 35.80
N GLY A 3 13.01 37.93 34.52
CA GLY A 3 12.47 37.11 33.41
C GLY A 3 13.62 36.88 32.41
N GLU A 4 13.55 35.88 31.53
CA GLU A 4 13.17 36.02 30.09
C GLU A 4 14.19 36.85 29.28
N GLU A 5 15.05 36.24 28.46
CA GLU A 5 14.84 35.66 27.11
C GLU A 5 15.26 36.63 25.99
N GLU A 6 15.50 36.04 24.80
CA GLU A 6 15.95 36.61 23.52
C GLU A 6 17.47 36.59 23.26
N ASN A 7 17.98 36.15 22.11
CA ASN A 7 17.41 35.58 20.90
C ASN A 7 18.62 35.05 20.12
N ASN A 8 18.63 33.80 19.67
CA ASN A 8 19.44 33.49 18.49
C ASN A 8 18.74 32.47 17.60
N SER A 9 18.08 33.06 16.60
CA SER A 9 17.59 32.47 15.37
C SER A 9 18.51 31.37 14.83
N ILE A 10 18.03 30.13 14.87
CA ILE A 10 18.56 29.07 14.01
C ILE A 10 17.52 28.89 12.91
N THR A 11 17.91 29.43 11.76
CA THR A 11 17.21 29.42 10.49
C THR A 11 16.74 28.02 10.13
N SER A 12 15.43 27.90 9.92
CA SER A 12 14.81 26.79 9.23
C SER A 12 15.35 26.74 7.80
N ASP A 13 16.24 25.77 7.51
CA ASP A 13 16.47 25.36 6.14
C ASP A 13 15.23 24.60 5.67
N GLN A 14 14.34 25.38 5.06
CA GLN A 14 13.20 24.91 4.30
C GLN A 14 13.72 24.23 3.03
N HIS A 15 13.70 22.90 3.00
CA HIS A 15 13.65 22.20 1.72
C HIS A 15 12.19 22.25 1.23
N PRO A 16 11.91 22.82 0.05
CA PRO A 16 10.55 23.05 -0.39
C PRO A 16 9.89 21.76 -0.88
N ASP A 17 8.65 21.59 -0.44
CA ASP A 17 7.52 21.01 -1.18
C ASP A 17 7.78 19.78 -2.07
N ALA A 18 7.69 18.61 -1.45
CA ALA A 18 7.13 17.44 -2.13
C ALA A 18 6.19 16.80 -1.14
N GLY A 19 4.88 17.05 -1.28
CA GLY A 19 3.80 16.55 -0.41
C GLY A 19 4.11 15.21 0.23
N ILE A 20 4.70 15.26 1.43
CA ILE A 20 5.21 14.08 2.11
C ILE A 20 3.99 13.35 2.62
N PHE A 21 3.71 12.17 2.05
CA PHE A 21 2.85 11.19 2.68
C PHE A 21 3.42 10.86 4.06
N LYS A 22 3.08 11.66 5.06
CA LYS A 22 3.42 11.39 6.46
C LYS A 22 2.53 10.23 6.89
N ASN A 23 3.10 9.04 6.95
CA ASN A 23 2.43 7.90 7.57
C ASN A 23 2.21 8.24 9.06
N ASN A 24 1.04 7.92 9.61
CA ASN A 24 0.74 8.21 11.02
C ASN A 24 1.77 7.58 11.99
N HIS A 25 2.43 6.49 11.59
CA HIS A 25 3.49 5.84 12.36
C HIS A 25 4.82 6.64 12.40
N ASP A 26 4.99 7.63 11.52
CA ASP A 26 6.17 8.51 11.49
C ASP A 26 5.97 9.77 12.36
N LEU A 27 4.74 10.04 12.80
CA LEU A 27 4.40 11.15 13.72
C LEU A 27 4.58 10.77 15.20
N ILE A 28 4.49 9.48 15.54
CA ILE A 28 4.68 9.00 16.91
C ILE A 28 6.17 8.69 17.09
N GLY A 29 6.97 9.74 17.23
CA GLY A 29 8.36 9.61 17.62
C GLY A 29 8.47 8.98 19.00
N VAL A 30 9.26 7.92 19.13
CA VAL A 30 9.60 7.34 20.43
C VAL A 30 10.44 8.35 21.20
N THR A 31 9.95 8.79 22.36
CA THR A 31 10.66 9.70 23.26
C THR A 31 11.94 9.03 23.79
N GLY A 32 13.09 9.70 23.65
CA GLY A 32 14.39 9.22 24.15
C GLY A 32 15.35 8.64 23.10
N ILE A 33 15.03 8.70 21.81
CA ILE A 33 15.91 8.23 20.72
C ILE A 33 16.86 9.34 20.26
N ILE A 34 18.16 9.04 20.22
CA ILE A 34 19.21 9.95 19.70
C ILE A 34 19.05 10.10 18.18
N GLU A 35 19.38 11.26 17.61
CA GLU A 35 19.20 11.55 16.17
C GLU A 35 19.83 10.50 15.24
N ALA A 36 21.01 9.98 15.58
CA ALA A 36 21.66 8.89 14.84
C ALA A 36 20.84 7.58 14.85
N GLN A 37 20.13 7.28 15.94
CA GLN A 37 19.26 6.11 16.03
C GLN A 37 17.98 6.30 15.20
N LYS A 38 17.47 7.53 15.10
CA LYS A 38 16.32 7.82 14.22
C LYS A 38 16.66 7.56 12.75
N TYR A 39 17.83 8.01 12.30
CA TYR A 39 18.28 7.76 10.93
C TYR A 39 18.33 6.25 10.60
N GLU A 40 18.92 5.45 11.49
CA GLU A 40 18.99 4.00 11.29
C GLU A 40 17.60 3.33 11.34
N ILE A 41 16.68 3.83 12.17
CA ILE A 41 15.29 3.35 12.21
C ILE A 41 14.58 3.66 10.89
N GLU A 42 14.69 4.89 10.38
CA GLU A 42 14.06 5.28 9.12
C GLU A 42 14.62 4.50 7.93
N LYS A 43 15.95 4.27 7.90
CA LYS A 43 16.59 3.41 6.90
C LYS A 43 16.03 1.99 6.93
N LYS A 44 15.86 1.39 8.12
CA LYS A 44 15.26 0.06 8.28
C LYS A 44 13.79 0.04 7.90
N LYS A 45 13.00 1.06 8.27
CA LYS A 45 11.60 1.18 7.85
C LYS A 45 11.47 1.26 6.34
N LEU A 46 12.33 2.03 5.67
CA LEU A 46 12.34 2.10 4.21
C LEU A 46 12.61 0.73 3.59
N GLN A 47 13.64 0.02 4.09
CA GLN A 47 13.95 -1.32 3.63
C GLN A 47 12.76 -2.28 3.80
N LEU A 48 12.10 -2.25 4.97
CA LEU A 48 10.90 -3.05 5.22
C LEU A 48 9.73 -2.68 4.30
N ARG A 49 9.53 -1.39 4.00
CA ARG A 49 8.50 -0.95 3.05
C ARG A 49 8.76 -1.51 1.64
N MET A 50 10.01 -1.47 1.19
CA MET A 50 10.41 -2.04 -0.10
C MET A 50 10.21 -3.56 -0.15
N GLU A 51 10.59 -4.27 0.91
CA GLU A 51 10.40 -5.71 1.03
C GLU A 51 8.91 -6.09 1.04
N ASN A 52 8.09 -5.37 1.81
CA ASN A 52 6.65 -5.57 1.84
C ASN A 52 6.01 -5.33 0.47
N GLU A 53 6.42 -4.28 -0.25
CA GLU A 53 5.91 -3.99 -1.60
C GLU A 53 6.30 -5.09 -2.59
N ASN A 54 7.55 -5.56 -2.54
CA ASN A 54 8.01 -6.65 -3.37
C ASN A 54 7.25 -7.95 -3.08
N TYR A 55 6.99 -8.24 -1.80
CA TYR A 55 6.17 -9.37 -1.39
C TYR A 55 4.75 -9.27 -1.94
N LEU A 56 4.05 -8.14 -1.73
CA LEU A 56 2.70 -7.93 -2.24
C LEU A 56 2.63 -7.96 -3.77
N ARG A 57 3.68 -7.52 -4.47
CA ARG A 57 3.77 -7.62 -5.93
C ARG A 57 3.97 -9.06 -6.42
N ALA A 58 4.78 -9.85 -5.69
CA ALA A 58 5.03 -11.25 -6.00
C ALA A 58 3.83 -12.17 -5.67
N HIS A 59 2.96 -11.73 -4.76
CA HIS A 59 1.82 -12.48 -4.22
C HIS A 59 0.47 -11.84 -4.60
N PRO A 60 0.05 -11.91 -5.89
CA PRO A 60 -1.21 -11.31 -6.36
C PRO A 60 -2.44 -11.88 -5.64
N GLU A 61 -2.37 -13.10 -5.12
CA GLU A 61 -3.42 -13.75 -4.34
C GLU A 61 -3.87 -12.94 -3.14
N ILE A 62 -2.97 -12.19 -2.49
CA ILE A 62 -3.31 -11.39 -1.32
C ILE A 62 -4.24 -10.23 -1.72
N ASN A 63 -3.87 -9.51 -2.79
CA ASN A 63 -4.67 -8.39 -3.29
C ASN A 63 -6.01 -8.86 -3.85
N THR A 64 -6.04 -9.98 -4.58
CA THR A 64 -7.28 -10.58 -5.07
C THR A 64 -8.18 -11.00 -3.93
N LEU A 65 -7.64 -11.67 -2.91
CA LEU A 65 -8.39 -12.14 -1.75
C LEU A 65 -9.03 -10.97 -0.97
N ILE A 66 -8.25 -9.92 -0.70
CA ILE A 66 -8.76 -8.70 -0.05
C ILE A 66 -9.84 -8.03 -0.90
N SER A 67 -9.63 -7.93 -2.22
CA SER A 67 -10.59 -7.31 -3.13
C SER A 67 -11.93 -8.06 -3.17
N LEU A 68 -11.88 -9.40 -3.20
CA LEU A 68 -13.07 -10.25 -3.13
C LEU A 68 -13.80 -10.09 -1.80
N PHE A 69 -13.06 -10.04 -0.69
CA PHE A 69 -13.65 -9.81 0.63
C PHE A 69 -14.35 -8.46 0.71
N VAL A 70 -13.66 -7.37 0.35
CA VAL A 70 -14.22 -6.01 0.39
C VAL A 70 -15.44 -5.90 -0.52
N ARG A 71 -15.39 -6.46 -1.74
CA ARG A 71 -16.55 -6.51 -2.62
C ARG A 71 -17.74 -7.17 -1.94
N LYS A 72 -17.51 -8.29 -1.25
CA LYS A 72 -18.59 -9.04 -0.60
C LYS A 72 -19.17 -8.32 0.61
N VAL A 73 -18.33 -7.62 1.37
CA VAL A 73 -18.76 -6.71 2.44
C VAL A 73 -19.62 -5.58 1.89
N LEU A 74 -19.24 -4.98 0.76
CA LEU A 74 -20.01 -3.89 0.14
C LEU A 74 -21.35 -4.36 -0.43
N ASP A 75 -21.39 -5.59 -0.97
CA ASP A 75 -22.59 -6.22 -1.52
C ASP A 75 -23.59 -6.61 -0.42
N GLU A 76 -23.12 -7.24 0.67
CA GLU A 76 -23.97 -7.85 1.70
C GLU A 76 -24.18 -6.96 2.92
N ARG A 77 -23.30 -5.98 3.17
CA ARG A 77 -23.36 -5.02 4.28
C ARG A 77 -23.66 -5.68 5.63
N PRO A 78 -22.81 -6.62 6.09
CA PRO A 78 -23.06 -7.36 7.32
C PRO A 78 -23.01 -6.45 8.55
N ASP A 79 -23.91 -6.69 9.52
CA ASP A 79 -23.92 -5.99 10.80
C ASP A 79 -22.69 -6.34 11.68
N HIS A 80 -22.15 -7.57 11.51
CA HIS A 80 -21.02 -8.10 12.28
C HIS A 80 -19.84 -8.48 11.36
N ILE A 81 -18.97 -7.50 11.09
CA ILE A 81 -17.88 -7.65 10.11
C ILE A 81 -16.86 -8.74 10.46
N LEU A 82 -16.56 -8.96 11.75
CA LEU A 82 -15.56 -9.95 12.18
C LEU A 82 -16.07 -11.38 12.01
N GLU A 83 -17.33 -11.63 12.36
CA GLU A 83 -17.98 -12.93 12.15
C GLU A 83 -18.13 -13.24 10.66
N PHE A 84 -18.47 -12.21 9.87
CA PHE A 84 -18.49 -12.29 8.42
C PHE A 84 -17.11 -12.62 7.86
N ALA A 85 -16.04 -12.00 8.36
CA ALA A 85 -14.67 -12.31 7.95
C ALA A 85 -14.31 -13.77 8.22
N GLY A 86 -14.58 -14.28 9.43
CA GLY A 86 -14.35 -15.69 9.75
C GLY A 86 -15.06 -16.62 8.78
N SER A 87 -16.36 -16.39 8.58
CA SER A 87 -17.18 -17.17 7.64
C SER A 87 -16.69 -17.06 6.20
N PHE A 88 -16.20 -15.88 5.78
CA PHE A 88 -15.71 -15.64 4.43
C PHE A 88 -14.40 -16.39 4.15
N PHE A 89 -13.45 -16.32 5.10
CA PHE A 89 -12.10 -16.87 4.95
C PHE A 89 -12.01 -18.37 5.24
N ASP A 90 -12.96 -18.95 5.98
CA ASP A 90 -13.01 -20.39 6.27
C ASP A 90 -13.62 -21.24 5.14
N ARG A 91 -14.02 -20.63 4.02
CA ARG A 91 -14.60 -21.35 2.87
C ARG A 91 -13.57 -22.20 2.15
N ALA A 92 -13.88 -23.49 1.98
CA ALA A 92 -12.98 -24.45 1.35
C ALA A 92 -12.71 -24.12 -0.14
N GLU A 93 -13.70 -23.57 -0.83
CA GLU A 93 -13.66 -23.17 -2.23
C GLU A 93 -12.90 -21.85 -2.47
N LEU A 94 -12.54 -21.11 -1.41
CA LEU A 94 -11.97 -19.77 -1.53
C LEU A 94 -10.67 -19.76 -2.34
N LYS A 95 -9.82 -20.77 -2.14
CA LYS A 95 -8.55 -20.91 -2.86
C LYS A 95 -8.78 -20.98 -4.37
N GLU A 96 -9.70 -21.85 -4.80
CA GLU A 96 -10.03 -22.05 -6.21
C GLU A 96 -10.62 -20.78 -6.83
N ILE A 97 -11.50 -20.08 -6.09
CA ILE A 97 -12.09 -18.82 -6.55
C ILE A 97 -11.00 -17.76 -6.77
N VAL A 98 -10.03 -17.65 -5.85
CA VAL A 98 -8.93 -16.69 -5.96
C VAL A 98 -8.04 -17.01 -7.16
N GLU A 99 -7.64 -18.27 -7.33
CA GLU A 99 -6.81 -18.72 -8.45
C GLU A 99 -7.49 -18.43 -9.80
N ASN A 100 -8.76 -18.82 -9.95
CA ASN A 100 -9.55 -18.56 -11.15
C ASN A 100 -9.72 -17.06 -11.44
N THR A 101 -9.84 -16.23 -10.40
CA THR A 101 -9.95 -14.78 -10.56
C THR A 101 -8.63 -14.18 -11.07
N ILE A 102 -7.50 -14.62 -10.53
CA ILE A 102 -6.17 -14.18 -10.97
C ILE A 102 -5.93 -14.55 -12.43
N GLU A 103 -6.34 -15.75 -12.86
CA GLU A 103 -6.20 -16.18 -14.25
C GLU A 103 -7.04 -15.33 -15.21
N LYS A 104 -8.31 -15.09 -14.87
CA LYS A 104 -9.19 -14.21 -15.65
C LYS A 104 -8.64 -12.80 -15.78
N ASP A 105 -8.18 -12.21 -14.68
CA ASP A 105 -7.57 -10.87 -14.70
C ASP A 105 -6.32 -10.81 -15.59
N LYS A 106 -5.51 -11.89 -15.61
CA LYS A 106 -4.34 -11.98 -16.50
C LYS A 106 -4.75 -12.05 -17.97
N GLU A 107 -5.77 -12.84 -18.29
CA GLU A 107 -6.30 -12.95 -19.66
C GLU A 107 -6.91 -11.65 -20.15
N GLU A 108 -7.72 -10.99 -19.31
CA GLU A 108 -8.32 -9.70 -19.62
C GLU A 108 -7.28 -8.62 -19.86
N LYS A 109 -6.23 -8.55 -19.02
CA LYS A 109 -5.11 -7.63 -19.23
C LYS A 109 -4.42 -7.87 -20.55
N LYS A 110 -4.08 -9.13 -20.89
CA LYS A 110 -3.46 -9.48 -22.18
C LYS A 110 -4.34 -9.06 -23.35
N ARG A 111 -5.65 -9.35 -23.29
CA ARG A 111 -6.61 -8.96 -24.32
C ARG A 111 -6.66 -7.44 -24.49
N ASN A 112 -6.75 -6.71 -23.38
CA ASN A 112 -6.84 -5.25 -23.41
C ASN A 112 -5.55 -4.61 -23.93
N THR A 113 -4.39 -5.14 -23.57
CA THR A 113 -3.10 -4.71 -24.14
C THR A 113 -3.07 -4.93 -25.65
N TYR A 114 -3.45 -6.13 -26.13
CA TYR A 114 -3.51 -6.42 -27.56
C TYR A 114 -4.46 -5.47 -28.32
N LEU A 115 -5.64 -5.18 -27.75
CA LEU A 115 -6.58 -4.23 -28.34
C LEU A 115 -6.01 -2.81 -28.40
N ASN A 116 -5.33 -2.36 -27.35
CA ASN A 116 -4.70 -1.04 -27.32
C ASN A 116 -3.60 -0.92 -28.39
N ASP A 117 -2.75 -1.94 -28.53
CA ASP A 117 -1.68 -1.95 -29.54
C ASP A 117 -2.25 -1.87 -30.97
N LEU A 118 -3.38 -2.52 -31.23
CA LEU A 118 -4.09 -2.47 -32.50
C LEU A 118 -4.70 -1.08 -32.77
N MET A 119 -5.26 -0.44 -31.74
CA MET A 119 -5.81 0.91 -31.84
C MET A 119 -4.73 1.98 -32.05
N GLU A 120 -3.56 1.80 -31.46
CA GLU A 120 -2.42 2.73 -31.57
C GLU A 120 -1.64 2.60 -32.89
N GLY A 121 -2.02 1.66 -33.77
CA GLY A 121 -1.43 1.50 -35.10
C GLY A 121 0.04 1.01 -35.08
N LYS A 122 0.52 0.49 -33.95
CA LYS A 122 1.92 0.03 -33.78
C LYS A 122 2.22 -1.30 -34.47
N SER A 123 1.23 -1.96 -35.06
CA SER A 123 1.38 -3.22 -35.79
C SER A 123 1.33 -3.04 -37.32
N GLY A 124 1.97 -1.99 -37.84
CA GLY A 124 1.87 -1.63 -39.27
C GLY A 124 3.04 -0.83 -39.83
N THR A 125 4.28 -1.21 -39.52
CA THR A 125 5.47 -0.92 -40.36
C THR A 125 6.56 -1.89 -39.96
N ASP A 126 6.67 -3.00 -40.68
CA ASP A 126 7.91 -3.61 -41.19
C ASP A 126 7.54 -4.72 -42.20
#